data_AF-A0A0M4CZR5-F1
#
_entry.id   AF-A0A0M4CZR5-F1
#
_cell.length_a   1.000
_cell.length_b   1.000
_cell.length_c   1.000
_cell.angle_alpha   90.00
_cell.angle_beta   90.00
_cell.angle_gamma   90.00
#
_symmetry.space_group_name_H-M   'P 1'
#
loop_
_entity.id
_entity.type
_entity.pdbx_description
1 polymer ?
#
loop_
_entity_poly.entity_id
_entity_poly.type
_entity_poly.pdbx_seq_one_letter_code
_entity_poly.pdbx_strand_id
1 'polypeptide(L)' 'MFSDEMISLDCPCCREAIYQPLSWFKKTYATCPACNAGVAASQFAAAVGTIEEAIDARLEELVAGKPHGGCCGGHHS' A
#
# COMPACT_ATOMS: atom_id res chain seq x y z
N MET A 1 -8.50 -13.86 -1.37
CA MET A 1 -7.05 -14.07 -1.16
C MET A 1 -6.41 -12.72 -1.40
N PHE A 2 -5.94 -12.04 -0.36
CA PHE A 2 -5.29 -10.74 -0.52
C PHE A 2 -3.95 -10.98 -1.18
N SER A 3 -3.80 -10.55 -2.43
CA SER A 3 -2.52 -10.54 -3.13
C SER A 3 -1.54 -9.74 -2.27
N ASP A 4 -0.49 -10.39 -1.79
CA ASP A 4 0.54 -9.77 -0.98
C ASP A 4 1.32 -8.81 -1.89
N GLU A 5 0.90 -7.55 -1.91
CA GLU A 5 1.38 -6.56 -2.87
C GLU A 5 2.87 -6.30 -2.64
N MET A 6 3.66 -6.39 -3.72
CA MET A 6 5.10 -6.11 -3.67
C MET A 6 5.29 -4.60 -3.63
N ILE A 7 5.88 -4.12 -2.54
CA ILE A 7 6.14 -2.69 -2.33
C ILE A 7 7.65 -2.44 -2.22
N SER A 8 8.02 -1.19 -2.44
CA SER A 8 9.40 -0.74 -2.25
C SER A 8 9.46 0.29 -1.14
N LEU A 9 10.25 0.02 -0.11
CA LEU A 9 10.52 0.94 1.00
C LEU A 9 12.03 1.05 1.22
N ASP A 10 12.51 2.25 1.55
CA ASP A 10 13.92 2.47 1.84
C ASP A 10 14.33 1.87 3.18
N CYS A 11 15.49 1.22 3.22
CA CYS A 11 16.07 0.72 4.46
C CYS A 11 16.43 1.88 5.39
N PRO A 12 16.01 1.88 6.67
CA PRO A 12 16.39 2.93 7.62
C PRO A 12 17.89 2.96 7.95
N CYS A 13 18.62 1.87 7.65
CA CYS A 13 20.06 1.76 7.92
C CYS A 13 20.93 2.21 6.74
N CYS A 14 20.71 1.65 5.55
CA CYS A 14 21.55 1.93 4.37
C CYS A 14 20.88 2.81 3.30
N ARG A 15 19.58 3.12 3.45
CA ARG A 15 18.77 3.86 2.48
C ARG A 15 18.68 3.21 1.10
N GLU A 16 19.03 1.93 0.97
CA GLU A 16 18.72 1.17 -0.25
C GLU A 16 17.27 0.72 -0.23
N ALA A 17 16.68 0.66 -1.43
CA ALA A 17 15.32 0.21 -1.63
C ALA A 17 15.20 -1.30 -1.34
N ILE A 18 14.32 -1.64 -0.39
CA ILE A 18 13.93 -3.02 -0.10
C ILE A 18 12.67 -3.29 -0.91
N TYR A 19 12.76 -4.20 -1.89
CA TYR A 19 11.61 -4.66 -2.68
C TYR A 19 11.13 -6.00 -2.15
N GLN A 20 10.02 -5.99 -1.40
CA GLN A 20 9.48 -7.15 -0.70
C GLN A 20 7.95 -7.02 -0.58
N PRO A 21 7.23 -8.11 -0.28
CA PRO A 21 5.80 -8.02 -0.04
C PRO A 21 5.46 -7.19 1.20
N LEU A 22 4.27 -6.57 1.24
CA LEU A 22 3.78 -5.83 2.40
C LEU A 22 3.80 -6.66 3.70
N SER A 23 3.47 -7.96 3.63
CA SER A 23 3.58 -8.87 4.78
C SER A 23 5.00 -9.01 5.35
N TRP A 24 6.04 -8.82 4.52
CA TRP A 24 7.43 -8.88 4.95
C TRP A 24 7.78 -7.73 5.89
N PHE A 25 7.31 -6.53 5.59
CA PHE A 25 7.52 -5.34 6.42
C PHE A 25 6.72 -5.38 7.74
N LYS A 26 5.74 -6.27 7.86
CA LYS A 26 4.97 -6.50 9.09
C LYS A 26 5.58 -7.56 10.00
N LYS A 27 6.69 -8.20 9.61
CA LYS A 27 7.40 -9.18 10.45
C LYS A 27 8.06 -8.49 11.64
N THR A 28 7.93 -9.07 12.83
CA THR A 28 8.53 -8.56 14.08
C THR A 28 10.03 -8.32 13.94
N TYR A 29 10.71 -9.19 13.19
CA TYR A 29 12.14 -9.11 12.92
C TYR A 29 12.44 -9.58 11.50
N ALA A 30 13.25 -8.80 10.79
CA ALA A 30 13.76 -9.13 9.48
C ALA A 30 15.17 -8.55 9.31
N THR A 31 15.81 -8.84 8.18
CA THR A 31 17.14 -8.34 7.85
C THR A 31 17.10 -7.67 6.48
N CYS A 32 17.70 -6.48 6.38
CA CYS A 32 17.80 -5.80 5.10
C CYS A 32 18.65 -6.64 4.13
N PRO A 33 18.17 -6.96 2.91
CA PRO A 33 18.94 -7.76 1.95
C PRO A 33 20.17 -7.02 1.39
N ALA A 34 20.20 -5.69 1.49
CA ALA A 34 21.27 -4.85 0.96
C ALA A 34 22.45 -4.71 1.94
N CYS A 35 22.17 -4.34 3.19
CA CYS A 35 23.21 -4.09 4.20
C CYS A 35 23.29 -5.15 5.31
N ASN A 36 22.40 -6.14 5.29
CA ASN A 36 22.30 -7.19 6.31
C ASN A 36 22.04 -6.69 7.74
N ALA A 37 21.63 -5.42 7.89
CA ALA A 37 21.24 -4.86 9.18
C ALA A 37 19.87 -5.38 9.62
N GLY A 38 19.71 -5.59 10.93
CA GLY A 38 18.43 -5.97 11.52
C GLY A 38 17.43 -4.84 11.42
N VAL A 39 16.25 -5.14 10.88
CA VAL A 39 15.12 -4.21 10.75
C VAL A 39 13.88 -4.80 11.39
N ALA A 40 13.01 -3.93 11.90
CA ALA A 40 11.81 -4.33 12.64
C ALA A 40 10.56 -3.69 12.04
N ALA A 41 9.41 -4.36 12.14
CA ALA A 41 8.14 -3.81 11.64
C ALA A 41 7.82 -2.41 12.16
N SER A 42 8.19 -2.10 13.40
CA SER A 42 7.99 -0.78 14.00
C SER A 42 8.70 0.35 13.23
N GLN A 43 9.80 0.05 12.54
CA GLN A 43 10.54 1.02 11.73
C GLN A 43 9.81 1.35 10.42
N PHE A 44 8.97 0.44 9.93
CA PHE A 44 8.19 0.62 8.70
C PHE A 44 6.72 0.93 8.97
N ALA A 45 6.26 0.88 10.23
CA ALA A 45 4.85 0.97 10.61
C ALA A 45 4.14 2.22 10.05
N ALA A 46 4.81 3.38 10.05
CA ALA A 46 4.25 4.61 9.49
C ALA A 46 4.01 4.49 7.98
N ALA A 47 5.01 4.01 7.23
CA ALA A 47 4.92 3.86 5.78
C ALA A 47 3.90 2.78 5.40
N VAL A 48 3.92 1.63 6.10
CA VAL A 48 2.95 0.55 5.89
C VAL A 48 1.54 1.03 6.19
N GLY A 49 1.32 1.78 7.27
CA GLY A 49 0.00 2.34 7.61
C GLY A 49 -0.53 3.25 6.50
N THR A 50 0.29 4.17 5.99
CA THR A 50 -0.11 5.04 4.86
C THR A 50 -0.47 4.25 3.60
N ILE A 51 0.25 3.16 3.31
CA ILE A 51 -0.05 2.29 2.16
C ILE A 51 -1.36 1.54 2.38
N GLU A 52 -1.58 0.96 3.56
CA GLU A 52 -2.83 0.26 3.90
C GLU A 52 -4.04 1.20 3.82
N GLU A 53 -3.94 2.42 4.35
CA GLU A 53 -4.99 3.44 4.24
C GLU A 53 -5.28 3.82 2.78
N ALA A 54 -4.23 3.97 1.95
CA ALA A 54 -4.40 4.27 0.53
C ALA A 54 -5.06 3.11 -0.25
N ILE A 55 -4.79 1.86 0.14
CA ILE A 55 -5.44 0.67 -0.45
C ILE A 55 -6.92 0.63 -0.07
N ASP A 56 -7.23 0.85 1.21
CA ASP A 56 -8.61 0.85 1.72
C ASP A 56 -9.47 1.94 1.05
N ALA A 57 -8.95 3.17 0.97
CA ALA A 57 -9.63 4.27 0.30
C ALA A 57 -9.95 3.96 -1.18
N ARG A 58 -9.02 3.32 -1.89
CA ARG A 58 -9.25 2.90 -3.29
C ARG A 58 -10.30 1.79 -3.40
N LEU A 59 -10.39 0.89 -2.42
CA LEU A 59 -11.41 -0.15 -2.38
C LEU A 59 -12.79 0.46 -2.14
N GLU A 60 -12.90 1.43 -1.22
CA GLU A 60 -14.14 2.16 -0.98
C GLU A 60 -14.66 2.86 -2.24
N GLU A 61 -13.78 3.50 -3.02
CA GLU A 61 -14.16 4.13 -4.30
C GLU A 61 -14.68 3.13 -5.34
N LEU A 62 -14.13 1.91 -5.38
CA LEU A 62 -14.56 0.85 -6.29
C LEU A 62 -15.88 0.20 -5.86
N VAL A 63 -16.08 -0.02 -4.55
CA VAL A 63 -17.33 -0.56 -3.99
C VAL A 63 -18.46 0.47 -4.06
N ALA A 64 -18.13 1.75 -3.88
CA ALA A 64 -19.08 2.86 -4.00
C ALA A 64 -19.61 3.07 -5.43
N GLY A 65 -19.13 2.28 -6.40
CA GLY A 65 -19.84 1.98 -7.65
C GLY A 65 -20.53 3.18 -8.27
N LYS A 66 -19.79 4.01 -9.01
CA LYS A 66 -20.45 5.00 -9.86
C LYS A 66 -20.99 4.32 -11.11
N PRO A 67 -22.31 4.20 -11.31
CA PRO A 67 -22.83 4.10 -12.67
C PRO A 67 -22.64 5.45 -13.35
N HIS A 68 -21.56 5.59 -14.12
CA HIS A 68 -21.53 6.53 -15.23
C HIS A 68 -22.57 6.03 -16.25
N GLY A 69 -23.73 6.70 -16.32
CA GLY A 69 -24.80 6.26 -17.23
C GLY A 69 -26.08 7.08 -17.14
N GLY A 70 -25.97 8.41 -17.20
CA GLY A 70 -27.11 9.31 -17.37
C GLY A 70 -26.71 10.45 -18.28
N CYS A 71 -26.40 10.13 -19.55
CA CYS A 71 -26.31 11.17 -20.56
C CYS A 71 -27.69 11.82 -20.72
N CYS A 72 -27.63 13.14 -20.93
CA CYS A 72 -28.58 13.92 -21.69
C CYS A 72 -29.71 14.51 -20.80
N GLY A 73 -29.46 15.77 -20.42
CA GLY A 73 -30.35 16.62 -19.64
C GLY A 73 -31.68 16.90 -20.31
N GLY A 74 -32.59 17.40 -19.48
CA GLY A 74 -33.97 17.67 -19.85
C GLY A 74 -34.12 18.62 -21.04
N HIS A 75 -35.13 18.32 -21.84
CA HIS A 75 -35.84 19.33 -22.60
C HIS A 75 -37.31 19.27 -22.18
N HIS A 76 -37.71 20.23 -21.34
CA HIS A 76 -39.08 20.73 -21.31
C HIS A 76 -39.40 21.33 -22.68
N SER A 77 -40.45 20.87 -23.35
CA SER A 77 -41.36 21.64 -24.23
C SER A 77 -42.47 20.73 -24.74
#